data_AF-A0A818GKS5-F1
#
_entry.id   AF-A0A818GKS5-F1
#
_cell.length_a   1.000
_cell.length_b   1.000
_cell.length_c   1.000
_cell.angle_alpha   90.00
_cell.angle_beta   90.00
_cell.angle_gamma   90.00
#
_symmetry.space_group_name_H-M   'P 1'
#
loop_
_entity.id
_entity.type
_entity.pdbx_description
1 polymer ?
#
loop_
_entity_poly.entity_id
_entity_poly.type
_entity_poly.pdbx_seq_one_letter_code
_entity_poly.pdbx_strand_id
1 'polypeptide(L)'
;MMKIILLFIVSIGLQVVSADLDVALETFLASTTGRSLVVNKADAIKNLYNLYKIEFNRGLKTKSDDKLRFIAFNNTLQDILDDYQKGEKTYTLGLNDHADWTEDEWRPLRNGVQIPEGDISKTNVKPGERLLTWDGKSSQSRTIPPASYDLTKMVVSGTTVPVVLSIKDQGQCGSCYAFAFNALLEFQYAIQLKSSASLSEQQIVDCSWYDHGCNGGYISGTFKYLQGNVWQINGAPYYLYTARVGQCAFRSTGGGGVKFGSLRYVSVTANNAAAMQQALVDYGPLYVSLFVGDDTTSVYKTISSIFNNYKSGIFGPSGCPTSNSLTNHAVVIVGYGVDATTGLPYWKVRNSWGSWWGESGYFRIRRGLNTCGVESGPFYIARVA
;
A
#
# COMPACT_ATOMS: atom_id res chain seq x y z
N MET A 1 1.56 27.36 21.58
CA MET A 1 0.13 27.19 21.92
C MET A 1 -0.67 26.43 20.86
N MET A 2 -0.60 26.77 19.56
CA MET A 2 -1.32 26.06 18.47
C MET A 2 -1.09 24.53 18.38
N LYS A 3 0.14 24.04 18.60
CA LYS A 3 0.44 22.59 18.58
C LYS A 3 -0.17 21.80 19.75
N ILE A 4 -0.44 22.44 20.89
CA ILE A 4 -1.01 21.81 22.09
C ILE A 4 -2.55 21.73 21.97
N ILE A 5 -3.16 22.71 21.29
CA ILE A 5 -4.58 22.70 20.93
C ILE A 5 -4.87 21.57 19.92
N LEU A 6 -3.94 21.27 19.00
CA LEU A 6 -4.09 20.23 17.97
C LEU A 6 -4.05 18.78 18.51
N LEU A 7 -3.18 18.49 19.48
CA LEU A 7 -3.13 17.18 20.16
C LEU A 7 -4.39 16.92 21.01
N PHE A 8 -4.96 17.98 21.57
CA PHE A 8 -6.26 17.92 22.24
C PHE A 8 -7.39 17.69 21.23
N ILE A 9 -7.37 18.27 20.03
CA ILE A 9 -8.41 18.07 18.99
C ILE A 9 -8.35 16.67 18.34
N VAL A 10 -7.17 16.07 18.18
CA VAL A 10 -7.06 14.66 17.72
C VAL A 10 -7.53 13.69 18.80
N SER A 11 -7.31 14.03 20.08
CA SER A 11 -7.85 13.27 21.22
C SER A 11 -9.36 13.50 21.40
N ILE A 12 -9.86 14.69 21.06
CA ILE A 12 -11.29 15.01 21.01
C ILE A 12 -11.93 14.40 19.76
N GLY A 13 -11.23 14.26 18.64
CA GLY A 13 -11.66 13.41 17.53
C GLY A 13 -11.82 11.94 17.93
N LEU A 14 -11.27 11.53 19.08
CA LEU A 14 -11.53 10.25 19.76
C LEU A 14 -12.54 10.34 20.92
N GLN A 15 -12.86 11.52 21.47
CA GLN A 15 -13.90 11.70 22.51
C GLN A 15 -15.25 12.16 21.95
N VAL A 16 -15.26 12.79 20.77
CA VAL A 16 -16.41 13.10 19.91
C VAL A 16 -17.15 11.83 19.46
N VAL A 17 -16.46 10.71 19.64
CA VAL A 17 -16.79 9.36 19.24
C VAL A 17 -17.62 8.64 20.32
N SER A 18 -17.91 9.31 21.44
CA SER A 18 -18.68 8.78 22.58
C SER A 18 -20.08 9.41 22.78
N ALA A 19 -20.43 10.45 22.02
CA ALA A 19 -21.75 11.08 22.04
C ALA A 19 -22.21 11.38 20.60
N ASP A 20 -23.51 11.56 20.38
CA ASP A 20 -24.07 12.05 19.13
C ASP A 20 -23.17 13.16 18.55
N LEU A 21 -22.89 13.12 17.24
CA LEU A 21 -22.00 14.07 16.55
C LEU A 21 -22.35 15.53 16.91
N ASP A 22 -23.62 15.81 17.18
CA ASP A 22 -24.15 17.08 17.66
C ASP A 22 -23.65 17.42 19.10
N VAL A 23 -23.72 16.50 20.06
CA VAL A 23 -23.30 16.69 21.47
C VAL A 23 -21.79 16.87 21.60
N ALA A 24 -21.04 16.10 20.82
CA ALA A 24 -19.59 16.14 20.82
C ALA A 24 -19.03 17.47 20.28
N LEU A 25 -19.67 18.00 19.23
CA LEU A 25 -19.33 19.26 18.62
C LEU A 25 -19.77 20.45 19.48
N GLU A 26 -20.95 20.37 20.11
CA GLU A 26 -21.41 21.33 21.12
C GLU A 26 -20.41 21.44 22.29
N THR A 27 -19.88 20.30 22.76
CA THR A 27 -18.91 20.26 23.85
C THR A 27 -17.56 20.91 23.44
N PHE A 28 -17.08 20.64 22.23
CA PHE A 28 -15.85 21.25 21.70
C PHE A 28 -15.98 22.78 21.56
N LEU A 29 -17.10 23.28 21.03
CA LEU A 29 -17.33 24.71 20.84
C LEU A 29 -17.61 25.45 22.15
N ALA A 30 -18.28 24.81 23.11
CA ALA A 30 -18.47 25.34 24.45
C ALA A 30 -17.14 25.53 25.20
N SER A 31 -16.20 24.59 25.04
CA SER A 31 -14.87 24.65 25.67
C SER A 31 -13.95 25.75 25.11
N THR A 32 -14.19 26.19 23.87
CA THR A 32 -13.35 27.18 23.16
C THR A 32 -13.95 28.58 23.15
N THR A 33 -15.27 28.72 23.22
CA THR A 33 -15.96 30.02 23.13
C THR A 33 -16.66 30.45 24.43
N GLY A 34 -16.74 29.57 25.42
CA GLY A 34 -17.49 29.82 26.66
C GLY A 34 -19.02 29.89 26.43
N ARG A 35 -19.51 29.48 25.26
CA ARG A 35 -20.94 29.46 24.91
C ARG A 35 -21.35 28.13 24.30
N SER A 36 -22.47 27.59 24.78
CA SER A 36 -23.16 26.46 24.15
C SER A 36 -23.77 26.95 22.82
N LEU A 37 -23.14 26.60 21.70
CA LEU A 37 -23.66 26.87 20.37
C LEU A 37 -24.23 25.57 19.83
N VAL A 38 -25.55 25.50 19.66
CA VAL A 38 -26.20 24.43 18.89
C VAL A 38 -25.73 24.59 17.44
N VAL A 39 -24.72 23.82 17.05
CA VAL A 39 -24.24 23.80 15.68
C VAL A 39 -24.90 22.65 14.97
N ASN A 40 -25.73 22.96 13.97
CA ASN A 40 -26.36 21.92 13.16
C ASN A 40 -25.27 21.12 12.40
N LYS A 41 -25.56 19.85 12.12
CA LYS A 41 -24.66 18.92 11.41
C LYS A 41 -24.07 19.49 10.11
N ALA A 42 -24.80 20.32 9.36
CA ALA A 42 -24.31 20.89 8.11
C ALA A 42 -23.19 21.91 8.33
N ASP A 43 -23.35 22.78 9.33
CA ASP A 43 -22.34 23.76 9.72
C ASP A 43 -21.10 23.07 10.33
N ALA A 44 -21.30 21.97 11.06
CA ALA A 44 -20.23 21.11 11.57
C ALA A 44 -19.30 20.59 10.47
N ILE A 45 -19.89 19.95 9.46
CA ILE A 45 -19.17 19.32 8.34
C ILE A 45 -18.43 20.40 7.54
N LYS A 46 -19.06 21.56 7.33
CA LYS A 46 -18.43 22.70 6.65
C LYS A 46 -17.24 23.26 7.41
N ASN A 47 -17.33 23.36 8.73
CA ASN A 47 -16.21 23.77 9.58
C ASN A 47 -15.08 22.75 9.55
N LEU A 48 -15.39 21.46 9.61
CA LEU A 48 -14.40 20.39 9.50
C LEU A 48 -13.68 20.42 8.15
N TYR A 49 -14.40 20.65 7.05
CA TYR A 49 -13.81 20.82 5.73
C TYR A 49 -12.89 22.05 5.64
N ASN A 50 -13.24 23.17 6.29
CA ASN A 50 -12.36 24.34 6.34
C ASN A 50 -11.07 24.05 7.12
N LEU A 51 -11.15 23.29 8.21
CA LEU A 51 -9.96 22.82 8.95
C LEU A 51 -9.11 21.87 8.11
N TYR A 52 -9.75 20.92 7.41
CA TYR A 52 -9.09 20.02 6.46
C TYR A 52 -8.28 20.79 5.41
N LYS A 53 -8.87 21.85 4.82
CA LYS A 53 -8.17 22.69 3.84
C LYS A 53 -6.93 23.38 4.41
N ILE A 54 -6.99 23.81 5.67
CA ILE A 54 -5.85 24.44 6.36
C ILE A 54 -4.77 23.41 6.64
N GLU A 55 -5.14 22.27 7.23
CA GLU A 55 -4.21 21.21 7.64
C GLU A 55 -3.38 20.69 6.46
N PHE A 56 -4.04 20.43 5.32
CA PHE A 56 -3.40 19.87 4.14
C PHE A 56 -3.05 20.92 3.07
N ASN A 57 -3.04 22.19 3.45
CA ASN A 57 -2.68 23.33 2.58
C ASN A 57 -3.36 23.28 1.20
N ARG A 58 -4.67 23.06 1.19
CA ARG A 58 -5.47 22.91 -0.03
C ARG A 58 -5.67 24.25 -0.74
N GLY A 59 -4.83 24.50 -1.74
CA GLY A 59 -4.97 25.63 -2.66
C GLY A 59 -6.00 25.33 -3.74
N LEU A 60 -7.23 25.86 -3.58
CA LEU A 60 -8.31 25.64 -4.52
C LEU A 60 -8.35 26.73 -5.59
N LYS A 61 -8.56 26.32 -6.86
CA LYS A 61 -8.40 27.23 -8.00
C LYS A 61 -9.64 28.10 -8.25
N THR A 62 -10.83 27.59 -7.95
CA THR A 62 -12.11 28.29 -8.20
C THR A 62 -13.16 27.95 -7.14
N LYS A 63 -14.25 28.75 -7.07
CA LYS A 63 -15.42 28.42 -6.23
C LYS A 63 -16.13 27.14 -6.65
N SER A 64 -16.13 26.83 -7.95
CA SER A 64 -16.75 25.60 -8.47
C SER A 64 -15.94 24.36 -8.04
N ASP A 65 -14.61 24.48 -8.09
CA ASP A 65 -13.67 23.47 -7.59
C ASP A 65 -13.87 23.22 -6.08
N ASP A 66 -13.97 24.28 -5.27
CA ASP A 66 -14.24 24.14 -3.82
C ASP A 66 -15.56 23.42 -3.52
N LYS A 67 -16.61 23.65 -4.33
CA LYS A 67 -17.88 22.95 -4.16
C LYS A 67 -17.76 21.45 -4.48
N LEU A 68 -17.05 21.09 -5.55
CA LEU A 68 -16.83 19.68 -5.91
C LEU A 68 -15.98 18.96 -4.86
N ARG A 69 -14.91 19.61 -4.38
CA ARG A 69 -14.04 19.10 -3.31
C ARG A 69 -14.79 18.92 -2.00
N PHE A 70 -15.68 19.85 -1.65
CA PHE A 70 -16.54 19.70 -0.48
C PHE A 70 -17.48 18.49 -0.58
N ILE A 71 -18.05 18.24 -1.76
CA ILE A 71 -18.92 17.07 -1.98
C ILE A 71 -18.12 15.77 -1.80
N ALA A 72 -16.93 15.68 -2.43
CA ALA A 72 -16.05 14.53 -2.28
C ALA A 72 -15.64 14.32 -0.81
N PHE A 73 -15.21 15.39 -0.13
CA PHE A 73 -14.89 15.37 1.30
C PHE A 73 -16.05 14.87 2.17
N ASN A 74 -17.26 15.37 1.93
CA ASN A 74 -18.42 14.96 2.69
C ASN A 74 -18.75 13.47 2.48
N ASN A 75 -18.60 12.95 1.26
CA ASN A 75 -18.81 11.53 0.98
C ASN A 75 -17.79 10.66 1.73
N THR A 76 -16.49 11.00 1.64
CA THR A 76 -15.44 10.33 2.40
C THR A 76 -15.72 10.35 3.91
N LEU A 77 -16.17 11.49 4.43
CA LEU A 77 -16.51 11.61 5.84
C LEU A 77 -17.69 10.70 6.22
N GLN A 78 -18.74 10.63 5.38
CA GLN A 78 -19.85 9.71 5.65
C GLN A 78 -19.39 8.26 5.64
N ASP A 79 -18.56 7.84 4.68
CA ASP A 79 -18.05 6.46 4.64
C ASP A 79 -17.28 6.09 5.92
N ILE A 80 -16.45 7.00 6.43
CA ILE A 80 -15.71 6.81 7.69
C ILE A 80 -16.66 6.69 8.88
N LEU A 81 -17.71 7.52 8.92
CA LEU A 81 -18.72 7.49 9.99
C LEU A 81 -19.56 6.21 9.93
N ASP A 82 -19.95 5.78 8.74
CA ASP A 82 -20.71 4.54 8.52
C ASP A 82 -19.89 3.31 8.93
N ASP A 83 -18.59 3.29 8.62
CA ASP A 83 -17.69 2.24 9.09
C ASP A 83 -17.56 2.23 10.61
N TYR A 84 -17.40 3.40 11.23
CA TYR A 84 -17.34 3.53 12.68
C TYR A 84 -18.62 2.98 13.37
N GLN A 85 -19.79 3.25 12.80
CA GLN A 85 -21.08 2.78 13.32
C GLN A 85 -21.24 1.25 13.25
N LYS A 86 -20.54 0.56 12.34
CA LYS A 86 -20.50 -0.92 12.33
C LYS A 86 -19.83 -1.49 13.57
N GLY A 87 -19.08 -0.68 14.31
CA GLY A 87 -18.46 -1.07 15.57
C GLY A 87 -17.24 -1.98 15.42
N GLU A 88 -16.66 -2.08 14.22
CA GLU A 88 -15.38 -2.77 14.01
C GLU A 88 -14.29 -2.10 14.83
N LYS A 89 -13.49 -2.90 15.54
CA LYS A 89 -12.47 -2.41 16.48
C LYS A 89 -11.06 -2.86 16.10
N THR A 90 -10.92 -3.70 15.08
CA THR A 90 -9.59 -4.20 14.71
C THR A 90 -8.80 -3.20 13.88
N TYR A 91 -9.46 -2.28 13.16
CA TYR A 91 -8.83 -1.19 12.41
C TYR A 91 -9.57 0.14 12.61
N THR A 92 -8.94 1.23 12.16
CA THR A 92 -9.54 2.56 12.11
C THR A 92 -9.37 3.18 10.74
N LEU A 93 -10.43 3.87 10.30
CA LEU A 93 -10.39 4.78 9.17
C LEU A 93 -10.20 6.21 9.66
N GLY A 94 -9.70 7.08 8.80
CA GLY A 94 -9.54 8.50 9.11
C GLY A 94 -9.32 9.36 7.89
N LEU A 95 -9.61 10.65 8.05
CA LEU A 95 -9.33 11.65 7.02
C LEU A 95 -7.82 11.74 6.76
N ASN A 96 -7.46 11.82 5.49
CA ASN A 96 -6.11 12.08 4.98
C ASN A 96 -6.16 13.28 4.02
N ASP A 97 -5.02 13.83 3.62
CA ASP A 97 -4.97 14.53 2.33
C ASP A 97 -5.49 13.52 1.32
N HIS A 98 -6.39 13.81 0.39
CA HIS A 98 -7.07 12.87 -0.52
C HIS A 98 -8.47 12.54 -0.03
N ALA A 99 -8.87 12.99 1.17
CA ALA A 99 -10.27 12.93 1.59
C ALA A 99 -11.22 13.71 0.67
N ASP A 100 -10.74 14.72 -0.07
CA ASP A 100 -11.48 15.50 -1.07
C ASP A 100 -11.30 15.00 -2.50
N TRP A 101 -10.78 13.79 -2.70
CA TRP A 101 -10.68 13.16 -4.02
C TRP A 101 -11.98 12.47 -4.41
N THR A 102 -12.32 12.61 -5.69
CA THR A 102 -13.38 11.86 -6.35
C THR A 102 -12.96 10.41 -6.63
N GLU A 103 -13.92 9.53 -6.88
CA GLU A 103 -13.62 8.13 -7.25
C GLU A 103 -12.72 8.02 -8.50
N ASP A 104 -12.87 8.93 -9.46
CA ASP A 104 -12.04 8.94 -10.67
C ASP A 104 -10.58 9.32 -10.37
N GLU A 105 -10.34 10.13 -9.34
CA GLU A 105 -8.99 10.47 -8.91
C GLU A 105 -8.34 9.33 -8.13
N TRP A 106 -9.13 8.54 -7.39
CA TRP A 106 -8.67 7.34 -6.69
C TRP A 106 -8.43 6.15 -7.63
N ARG A 107 -9.20 6.03 -8.71
CA ARG A 107 -9.19 4.88 -9.62
C ARG A 107 -7.79 4.46 -10.10
N PRO A 108 -6.88 5.36 -10.53
CA PRO A 108 -5.56 4.96 -10.99
C PRO A 108 -4.70 4.28 -9.92
N LEU A 109 -4.89 4.61 -8.63
CA LEU A 109 -4.12 4.01 -7.54
C LEU A 109 -4.45 2.53 -7.34
N ARG A 110 -5.63 2.10 -7.80
CA ARG A 110 -6.24 0.80 -7.51
C ARG A 110 -6.26 -0.17 -8.69
N ASN A 111 -5.87 0.26 -9.90
CA ASN A 111 -6.01 -0.52 -11.15
C ASN A 111 -4.67 -0.85 -11.83
N GLY A 112 -3.57 -0.95 -11.07
CA GLY A 112 -2.24 -1.14 -11.64
C GLY A 112 -1.85 -2.59 -11.90
N VAL A 113 -2.60 -3.58 -11.41
CA VAL A 113 -2.36 -4.99 -11.71
C VAL A 113 -3.24 -5.45 -12.87
N GLN A 114 -2.61 -5.91 -13.95
CA GLN A 114 -3.29 -6.51 -15.09
C GLN A 114 -2.83 -7.96 -15.26
N ILE A 115 -3.59 -8.91 -14.74
CA ILE A 115 -3.26 -10.34 -14.90
C ILE A 115 -3.48 -10.73 -16.37
N PRO A 116 -2.43 -11.14 -17.13
CA PRO A 116 -2.61 -11.54 -18.52
C PRO A 116 -3.53 -12.77 -18.63
N GLU A 117 -4.35 -12.81 -19.68
CA GLU A 117 -5.21 -13.96 -19.97
C GLU A 117 -4.32 -15.20 -20.21
N GLY A 118 -4.48 -16.22 -19.35
CA GLY A 118 -3.65 -17.43 -19.36
C GLY A 118 -2.55 -17.50 -18.28
N ASP A 119 -2.18 -16.41 -17.62
CA ASP A 119 -1.12 -16.42 -16.58
C ASP A 119 -1.59 -17.02 -15.24
N ILE A 120 -2.91 -17.20 -15.06
CA ILE A 120 -3.51 -17.93 -13.92
C ILE A 120 -3.28 -19.46 -14.05
N SER A 121 -2.87 -19.96 -15.23
CA SER A 121 -2.65 -21.40 -15.43
C SER A 121 -1.45 -21.79 -16.31
N LYS A 122 -0.80 -20.86 -17.01
CA LYS A 122 0.27 -21.14 -17.97
C LYS A 122 1.24 -19.95 -18.11
N THR A 123 2.00 -19.63 -17.07
CA THR A 123 3.27 -18.91 -17.29
C THR A 123 4.09 -19.75 -18.27
N ASN A 124 4.67 -19.15 -19.31
CA ASN A 124 5.50 -19.80 -20.33
C ASN A 124 6.72 -20.49 -19.74
N VAL A 125 6.51 -21.66 -19.15
CA VAL A 125 7.54 -22.59 -18.71
C VAL A 125 7.86 -23.45 -19.93
N LYS A 126 9.11 -23.41 -20.38
CA LYS A 126 9.55 -24.33 -21.44
C LYS A 126 9.25 -25.76 -20.99
N PRO A 127 8.79 -26.67 -21.88
CA PRO A 127 8.59 -28.06 -21.51
C PRO A 127 9.86 -28.62 -20.85
N GLY A 128 9.77 -28.98 -19.56
CA GLY A 128 10.89 -29.49 -18.76
C GLY A 128 11.41 -28.56 -17.65
N GLU A 129 11.06 -27.27 -17.65
CA GLU A 129 11.24 -26.43 -16.46
C GLU A 129 10.06 -26.71 -15.49
N ARG A 130 10.34 -26.86 -14.21
CA ARG A 130 9.30 -26.97 -13.18
C ARG A 130 9.14 -25.57 -12.59
N LEU A 131 7.92 -25.03 -12.50
CA LEU A 131 7.67 -23.92 -11.58
C LEU A 131 8.17 -24.39 -10.22
N LEU A 132 9.20 -23.74 -9.70
CA LEU A 132 9.65 -24.00 -8.34
C LEU A 132 8.58 -23.39 -7.44
N THR A 133 7.53 -24.15 -7.18
CA THR A 133 6.63 -23.88 -6.06
C THR A 133 7.34 -24.37 -4.83
N TRP A 134 7.68 -23.44 -3.94
CA TRP A 134 8.24 -23.79 -2.66
C TRP A 134 7.11 -23.99 -1.66
N ASP A 135 7.00 -25.22 -1.16
CA ASP A 135 5.92 -25.70 -0.29
C ASP A 135 6.21 -25.53 1.20
N GLY A 136 7.30 -24.82 1.55
CA GLY A 136 7.78 -24.71 2.92
C GLY A 136 8.80 -25.78 3.30
N LYS A 137 9.09 -26.77 2.45
CA LYS A 137 10.03 -27.85 2.74
C LYS A 137 11.30 -27.71 1.91
N SER A 138 12.20 -26.79 2.30
CA SER A 138 13.59 -26.96 1.87
C SER A 138 14.28 -27.93 2.82
N SER A 139 15.10 -28.84 2.29
CA SER A 139 16.01 -29.68 3.07
C SER A 139 17.09 -28.89 3.81
N GLN A 140 17.11 -27.56 3.66
CA GLN A 140 18.12 -26.64 4.20
C GLN A 140 17.59 -25.68 5.27
N SER A 141 16.27 -25.50 5.43
CA SER A 141 15.70 -24.60 6.45
C SER A 141 15.29 -25.39 7.68
N ARG A 142 16.03 -25.21 8.79
CA ARG A 142 15.79 -25.86 10.09
C ARG A 142 15.32 -24.88 11.17
N THR A 143 15.14 -23.60 10.84
CA THR A 143 14.81 -22.56 11.82
C THR A 143 13.32 -22.27 11.80
N ILE A 144 12.66 -22.60 12.91
CA ILE A 144 11.26 -22.25 13.17
C ILE A 144 11.12 -20.72 13.07
N PRO A 145 10.20 -20.18 12.24
CA PRO A 145 10.00 -18.74 12.13
C PRO A 145 9.64 -18.16 13.51
N PRO A 146 10.18 -17.00 13.89
CA PRO A 146 9.81 -16.35 15.15
C PRO A 146 8.32 -15.98 15.17
N ALA A 147 7.77 -15.63 16.35
CA ALA A 147 6.37 -15.21 16.47
C ALA A 147 6.08 -13.88 15.74
N SER A 148 7.10 -13.03 15.59
CA SER A 148 7.04 -11.78 14.84
C SER A 148 8.34 -11.57 14.08
N TYR A 149 8.24 -10.99 12.89
CA TYR A 149 9.39 -10.66 12.04
C TYR A 149 9.11 -9.35 11.30
N ASP A 150 10.11 -8.48 11.22
CA ASP A 150 9.95 -7.16 10.60
C ASP A 150 11.23 -6.76 9.86
N LEU A 151 11.23 -6.89 8.54
CA LEU A 151 12.35 -6.50 7.68
C LEU A 151 12.65 -5.00 7.79
N THR A 152 11.66 -4.19 8.17
CA THR A 152 11.86 -2.77 8.42
C THR A 152 12.54 -2.51 9.78
N LYS A 153 13.10 -3.50 10.46
CA LYS A 153 13.94 -3.28 11.65
C LYS A 153 15.35 -3.83 11.46
N MET A 154 15.64 -4.43 10.29
CA MET A 154 16.96 -4.93 9.98
C MET A 154 17.99 -3.80 9.96
N VAL A 155 19.20 -4.09 10.41
CA VAL A 155 20.34 -3.17 10.33
C VAL A 155 21.30 -3.68 9.27
N VAL A 156 21.66 -2.80 8.34
CA VAL A 156 22.59 -3.03 7.23
C VAL A 156 23.71 -2.02 7.36
N SER A 157 24.94 -2.52 7.55
CA SER A 157 26.16 -1.69 7.63
C SER A 157 26.05 -0.55 8.67
N GLY A 158 25.46 -0.83 9.83
CA GLY A 158 25.26 0.14 10.91
C GLY A 158 24.02 1.02 10.80
N THR A 159 23.26 0.92 9.70
CA THR A 159 22.05 1.72 9.45
C THR A 159 20.82 0.84 9.32
N THR A 160 19.71 1.20 9.96
CA THR A 160 18.45 0.45 9.82
C THR A 160 17.93 0.54 8.38
N VAL A 161 17.57 -0.59 7.76
CA VAL A 161 17.02 -0.72 6.40
C VAL A 161 15.88 0.28 6.05
N PRO A 162 14.98 0.70 6.97
CA PRO A 162 13.98 1.73 6.69
C PRO A 162 14.54 3.11 6.43
N VAL A 163 15.66 3.48 7.07
CA VAL A 163 16.32 4.78 6.81
C VAL A 163 16.76 4.85 5.35
N VAL A 164 16.90 3.69 4.74
CA VAL A 164 17.52 3.52 3.44
C VAL A 164 16.51 3.30 2.31
N LEU A 165 15.28 2.84 2.62
CA LEU A 165 14.20 2.61 1.67
C LEU A 165 12.92 3.36 2.08
N SER A 166 12.90 4.68 1.85
CA SER A 166 11.71 5.52 2.10
C SER A 166 10.48 5.01 1.36
N ILE A 167 9.28 5.19 1.94
CA ILE A 167 8.03 4.92 1.23
C ILE A 167 7.93 5.89 0.05
N LYS A 168 7.58 5.34 -1.12
CA LYS A 168 7.39 6.10 -2.35
C LYS A 168 5.89 6.26 -2.64
N ASP A 169 5.57 7.14 -3.59
CA ASP A 169 4.20 7.47 -3.98
C ASP A 169 4.02 7.29 -5.48
N GLN A 170 3.12 6.39 -5.87
CA GLN A 170 2.79 6.13 -7.27
C GLN A 170 1.93 7.23 -7.90
N GLY A 171 1.26 8.06 -7.09
CA GLY A 171 0.34 9.08 -7.55
C GLY A 171 -0.78 8.52 -8.44
N GLN A 172 -1.28 9.36 -9.36
CA GLN A 172 -2.39 9.01 -10.26
C GLN A 172 -1.92 8.19 -11.48
N CYS A 173 -1.21 7.10 -11.22
CA CYS A 173 -0.67 6.19 -12.21
C CYS A 173 -0.86 4.75 -11.70
N GLY A 174 -1.38 3.86 -12.55
CA GLY A 174 -1.54 2.43 -12.25
C GLY A 174 -0.21 1.68 -12.29
N SER A 175 0.79 2.15 -11.57
CA SER A 175 2.16 1.63 -11.57
C SER A 175 2.51 0.83 -10.32
N CYS A 176 1.55 0.46 -9.47
CA CYS A 176 1.81 -0.32 -8.25
C CYS A 176 2.63 -1.59 -8.51
N TYR A 177 2.47 -2.23 -9.67
CA TYR A 177 3.27 -3.37 -10.10
C TYR A 177 4.78 -3.04 -10.14
N ALA A 178 5.14 -1.86 -10.64
CA ALA A 178 6.51 -1.36 -10.73
C ALA A 178 7.08 -1.04 -9.34
N PHE A 179 6.29 -0.36 -8.50
CA PHE A 179 6.68 -0.03 -7.12
C PHE A 179 6.89 -1.27 -6.27
N ALA A 180 5.97 -2.23 -6.32
CA ALA A 180 6.08 -3.47 -5.56
C ALA A 180 7.26 -4.32 -6.03
N PHE A 181 7.52 -4.37 -7.33
CA PHE A 181 8.67 -5.08 -7.87
C PHE A 181 10.00 -4.44 -7.48
N ASN A 182 10.10 -3.12 -7.57
CA ASN A 182 11.29 -2.40 -7.11
C ASN A 182 11.50 -2.58 -5.62
N ALA A 183 10.46 -2.41 -4.78
CA ALA A 183 10.59 -2.64 -3.35
C ALA A 183 11.11 -4.05 -3.04
N LEU A 184 10.62 -5.08 -3.74
CA LEU A 184 11.13 -6.44 -3.62
C LEU A 184 12.63 -6.53 -3.92
N LEU A 185 13.08 -5.95 -5.05
CA LEU A 185 14.50 -5.93 -5.44
C LEU A 185 15.38 -5.11 -4.49
N GLU A 186 14.89 -3.96 -4.02
CA GLU A 186 15.58 -3.07 -3.10
C GLU A 186 15.86 -3.75 -1.75
N PHE A 187 14.85 -4.44 -1.20
CA PHE A 187 15.04 -5.26 0.00
C PHE A 187 16.01 -6.42 -0.25
N GLN A 188 15.92 -7.12 -1.40
CA GLN A 188 16.88 -8.17 -1.73
C GLN A 188 18.31 -7.63 -1.82
N TYR A 189 18.48 -6.46 -2.43
CA TYR A 189 19.76 -5.76 -2.50
C TYR A 189 20.29 -5.43 -1.09
N ALA A 190 19.44 -4.93 -0.20
CA ALA A 190 19.77 -4.66 1.20
C ALA A 190 20.16 -5.90 2.00
N ILE A 191 19.37 -6.98 1.89
CA ILE A 191 19.60 -8.21 2.64
C ILE A 191 20.90 -8.88 2.19
N GLN A 192 21.12 -9.00 0.88
CA GLN A 192 22.21 -9.80 0.31
C GLN A 192 23.53 -9.05 0.24
N LEU A 193 23.50 -7.78 -0.20
CA LEU A 193 24.72 -7.00 -0.45
C LEU A 193 25.07 -6.04 0.69
N LYS A 194 24.24 -5.99 1.74
CA LYS A 194 24.42 -5.07 2.88
C LYS A 194 24.60 -3.62 2.41
N SER A 195 23.88 -3.24 1.36
CA SER A 195 23.94 -1.95 0.69
C SER A 195 22.54 -1.53 0.24
N SER A 196 22.39 -0.39 -0.39
CA SER A 196 21.10 0.10 -0.81
C SER A 196 21.10 0.81 -2.14
N ALA A 197 20.00 0.64 -2.82
CA ALA A 197 19.67 1.32 -4.04
C ALA A 197 18.20 1.73 -3.95
N SER A 198 17.89 2.99 -4.25
CA SER A 198 16.53 3.39 -4.59
C SER A 198 16.41 3.20 -6.09
N LEU A 199 15.60 2.26 -6.54
CA LEU A 199 15.44 1.91 -7.94
C LEU A 199 14.40 2.81 -8.63
N SER A 200 14.56 3.08 -9.92
CA SER A 200 13.62 3.91 -10.67
C SER A 200 12.39 3.13 -11.10
N GLU A 201 11.22 3.50 -10.60
CA GLU A 201 9.94 2.98 -11.12
C GLU A 201 9.67 3.50 -12.54
N GLN A 202 10.12 4.72 -12.82
CA GLN A 202 9.91 5.39 -14.11
C GLN A 202 10.58 4.62 -15.26
N GLN A 203 11.71 3.93 -15.02
CA GLN A 203 12.30 3.05 -16.02
C GLN A 203 11.36 1.92 -16.44
N ILE A 204 10.66 1.29 -15.48
CA ILE A 204 9.69 0.25 -15.79
C ILE A 204 8.51 0.84 -16.55
N VAL A 205 7.97 1.96 -16.06
CA VAL A 205 6.81 2.64 -16.64
C VAL A 205 7.06 3.07 -18.09
N ASP A 206 8.26 3.53 -18.41
CA ASP A 206 8.58 4.06 -19.74
C ASP A 206 9.11 3.01 -20.72
N CYS A 207 9.81 1.98 -20.23
CA CYS A 207 10.61 1.08 -21.09
C CYS A 207 10.16 -0.38 -21.09
N SER A 208 9.32 -0.83 -20.16
CA SER A 208 8.84 -2.21 -20.19
C SER A 208 7.78 -2.38 -21.27
N TRP A 209 8.18 -2.84 -22.45
CA TRP A 209 7.24 -3.16 -23.54
C TRP A 209 6.35 -4.38 -23.26
N TYR A 210 6.56 -5.05 -22.13
CA TYR A 210 5.71 -6.15 -21.64
C TYR A 210 4.60 -5.66 -20.69
N ASP A 211 4.69 -4.42 -20.22
CA ASP A 211 3.71 -3.78 -19.35
C ASP A 211 3.08 -2.58 -20.07
N HIS A 212 2.05 -1.97 -19.49
CA HIS A 212 1.27 -0.89 -20.10
C HIS A 212 1.46 0.45 -19.38
N GLY A 213 2.62 0.66 -18.76
CA GLY A 213 2.96 1.89 -18.04
C GLY A 213 1.92 2.21 -16.97
N CYS A 214 1.34 3.42 -17.00
CA CYS A 214 0.31 3.82 -16.03
C CYS A 214 -1.04 3.12 -16.20
N ASN A 215 -1.24 2.33 -17.26
CA ASN A 215 -2.46 1.53 -17.42
C ASN A 215 -2.35 0.17 -16.74
N GLY A 216 -1.21 -0.16 -16.14
CA GLY A 216 -1.01 -1.38 -15.38
C GLY A 216 0.05 -2.30 -15.97
N GLY A 217 0.39 -3.32 -15.20
CA GLY A 217 1.39 -4.31 -15.56
C GLY A 217 1.27 -5.54 -14.69
N TYR A 218 2.16 -6.49 -14.92
CA TYR A 218 2.21 -7.71 -14.13
C TYR A 218 3.63 -8.19 -13.94
N ILE A 219 3.83 -8.97 -12.88
CA ILE A 219 5.15 -9.49 -12.53
C ILE A 219 5.83 -10.19 -13.71
N SER A 220 5.10 -10.97 -14.51
CA SER A 220 5.69 -11.71 -15.62
C SER A 220 6.25 -10.79 -16.70
N GLY A 221 5.64 -9.63 -16.94
CA GLY A 221 6.14 -8.61 -17.87
C GLY A 221 7.33 -7.86 -17.31
N THR A 222 7.19 -7.34 -16.10
CA THR A 222 8.26 -6.58 -15.43
C THR A 222 9.52 -7.41 -15.20
N PHE A 223 9.36 -8.70 -14.85
CA PHE A 223 10.48 -9.60 -14.66
C PHE A 223 11.19 -9.94 -15.99
N LYS A 224 10.44 -10.10 -17.09
CA LYS A 224 11.06 -10.26 -18.43
C LYS A 224 11.85 -9.02 -18.83
N TYR A 225 11.34 -7.83 -18.52
CA TYR A 225 12.07 -6.58 -18.75
C TYR A 225 13.37 -6.50 -17.94
N LEU A 226 13.37 -6.99 -16.69
CA LEU A 226 14.58 -7.05 -15.86
C LEU A 226 15.67 -7.94 -16.45
N GLN A 227 15.31 -9.09 -17.05
CA GLN A 227 16.25 -10.05 -17.62
C GLN A 227 16.97 -9.47 -18.85
N GLY A 228 18.07 -8.77 -18.63
CA GLY A 228 18.93 -8.22 -19.68
C GLY A 228 19.23 -6.73 -19.53
N ASN A 229 18.58 -6.05 -18.57
CA ASN A 229 18.74 -4.61 -18.37
C ASN A 229 19.50 -4.27 -17.08
N VAL A 230 20.16 -3.12 -17.10
CA VAL A 230 20.67 -2.44 -15.90
C VAL A 230 19.54 -1.61 -15.33
N TRP A 231 19.36 -1.67 -14.01
CA TRP A 231 18.29 -0.94 -13.34
C TRP A 231 18.80 0.38 -12.80
N GLN A 232 18.26 1.48 -13.31
CA GLN A 232 18.68 2.82 -12.94
C GLN A 232 18.26 3.14 -11.50
N ILE A 233 19.12 3.91 -10.83
CA ILE A 233 18.80 4.48 -9.53
C ILE A 233 17.77 5.60 -9.72
N ASN A 234 16.80 5.69 -8.82
CA ASN A 234 15.86 6.81 -8.76
C ASN A 234 16.61 8.13 -8.58
N GLY A 235 16.31 9.12 -9.41
CA GLY A 235 17.05 10.38 -9.45
C GLY A 235 18.34 10.35 -10.29
N ALA A 236 18.67 9.22 -10.93
CA ALA A 236 19.57 9.25 -12.09
C ALA A 236 19.02 10.22 -13.15
N PRO A 237 19.88 10.85 -13.97
CA PRO A 237 19.42 11.72 -15.05
C PRO A 237 18.31 11.03 -15.85
N TYR A 238 17.18 11.74 -16.03
CA TYR A 238 16.00 11.30 -16.79
C TYR A 238 15.11 10.22 -16.12
N TYR A 239 15.39 9.79 -14.89
CA TYR A 239 14.63 8.72 -14.22
C TYR A 239 14.05 9.06 -12.85
N LEU A 240 13.71 10.34 -12.65
CA LEU A 240 12.79 10.76 -11.60
C LEU A 240 11.37 10.28 -11.92
N TYR A 241 10.65 9.84 -10.90
CA TYR A 241 9.26 9.42 -11.06
C TYR A 241 8.33 10.59 -11.33
N THR A 242 7.47 10.47 -12.35
CA THR A 242 6.59 11.53 -12.86
C THR A 242 5.10 11.17 -12.84
N ALA A 243 4.75 9.96 -12.38
CA ALA A 243 3.38 9.44 -12.37
C ALA A 243 2.65 9.53 -13.73
N ARG A 244 3.41 9.41 -14.83
CA ARG A 244 2.90 9.36 -16.20
C ARG A 244 3.84 8.55 -17.08
N VAL A 245 3.34 8.06 -18.20
CA VAL A 245 4.16 7.42 -19.22
C VAL A 245 4.95 8.49 -19.98
N GLY A 246 6.28 8.33 -20.01
CA GLY A 246 7.22 9.14 -20.76
C GLY A 246 7.86 8.37 -21.92
N GLN A 247 8.79 9.00 -22.61
CA GLN A 247 9.62 8.30 -23.60
C GLN A 247 10.72 7.51 -22.88
N CYS A 248 10.93 6.26 -23.29
CA CYS A 248 12.02 5.45 -22.76
C CYS A 248 13.39 6.11 -23.00
N ALA A 249 13.98 6.62 -21.92
CA ALA A 249 15.30 7.28 -21.93
C ALA A 249 16.45 6.32 -21.58
N PHE A 250 16.15 5.06 -21.23
CA PHE A 250 17.15 4.08 -20.80
C PHE A 250 18.14 3.76 -21.92
N ARG A 251 19.42 3.85 -21.57
CA ARG A 251 20.54 3.40 -22.41
C ARG A 251 21.42 2.48 -21.57
N SER A 252 21.68 1.28 -22.08
CA SER A 252 22.47 0.25 -21.38
C SER A 252 23.92 0.67 -21.09
N THR A 253 24.43 1.70 -21.79
CA THR A 253 25.80 2.21 -21.66
C THR A 253 25.90 3.53 -20.87
N GLY A 254 24.77 4.14 -20.47
CA GLY A 254 24.74 5.36 -19.67
C GLY A 254 24.75 5.01 -18.17
N GLY A 255 25.93 5.11 -17.54
CA GLY A 255 26.16 4.69 -16.15
C GLY A 255 25.19 5.28 -15.12
N GLY A 256 25.05 4.61 -13.97
CA GLY A 256 24.21 5.05 -12.84
C GLY A 256 23.21 4.02 -12.29
N GLY A 257 23.29 2.76 -12.72
CA GLY A 257 22.36 1.71 -12.28
C GLY A 257 23.01 0.47 -11.67
N VAL A 258 22.16 -0.40 -11.12
CA VAL A 258 22.50 -1.69 -10.54
C VAL A 258 22.23 -2.79 -11.56
N LYS A 259 23.23 -3.63 -11.82
CA LYS A 259 23.02 -4.86 -12.57
C LYS A 259 22.68 -5.99 -11.59
N PHE A 260 21.47 -6.51 -11.70
CA PHE A 260 21.11 -7.73 -11.01
C PHE A 260 21.71 -8.93 -11.76
N GLY A 261 22.22 -9.92 -11.03
CA GLY A 261 22.67 -11.18 -11.61
C GLY A 261 21.50 -12.00 -12.15
N SER A 262 21.72 -13.28 -12.43
CA SER A 262 20.64 -14.18 -12.79
C SER A 262 19.66 -14.31 -11.62
N LEU A 263 18.44 -13.81 -11.81
CA LEU A 263 17.36 -13.88 -10.84
C LEU A 263 16.30 -14.89 -11.27
N ARG A 264 15.56 -15.41 -10.28
CA ARG A 264 14.31 -16.16 -10.46
C ARG A 264 13.28 -15.65 -9.45
N TYR A 265 12.03 -15.51 -9.86
CA TYR A 265 10.94 -15.42 -8.89
C TYR A 265 10.46 -16.84 -8.55
N VAL A 266 10.17 -17.09 -7.28
CA VAL A 266 9.79 -18.39 -6.75
C VAL A 266 8.45 -18.24 -6.05
N SER A 267 7.41 -18.91 -6.56
CA SER A 267 6.09 -18.88 -5.96
C SER A 267 6.08 -19.64 -4.63
N VAL A 268 5.48 -19.04 -3.62
CA VAL A 268 5.16 -19.70 -2.35
C VAL A 268 3.76 -20.31 -2.49
N THR A 269 3.51 -21.45 -1.86
CA THR A 269 2.18 -22.09 -1.89
C THR A 269 1.08 -21.13 -1.47
N ALA A 270 0.08 -20.96 -2.34
CA ALA A 270 -1.09 -20.13 -2.10
C ALA A 270 -1.84 -20.55 -0.83
N ASN A 271 -2.41 -19.57 -0.12
CA ASN A 271 -3.20 -19.75 1.09
C ASN A 271 -2.47 -20.52 2.22
N ASN A 272 -1.13 -20.55 2.18
CA ASN A 272 -0.30 -21.20 3.18
C ASN A 272 0.49 -20.15 3.95
N ALA A 273 -0.14 -19.57 4.97
CA ALA A 273 0.47 -18.54 5.80
C ALA A 273 1.76 -19.02 6.49
N ALA A 274 1.87 -20.30 6.84
CA ALA A 274 3.09 -20.86 7.45
C ALA A 274 4.25 -20.89 6.45
N ALA A 275 4.01 -21.34 5.21
CA ALA A 275 5.01 -21.25 4.15
C ALA A 275 5.39 -19.79 3.88
N MET A 276 4.43 -18.87 3.76
CA MET A 276 4.73 -17.45 3.58
C MET A 276 5.60 -16.88 4.72
N GLN A 277 5.33 -17.23 5.99
CA GLN A 277 6.18 -16.79 7.11
C GLN A 277 7.61 -17.29 6.96
N GLN A 278 7.76 -18.59 6.63
CA GLN A 278 9.07 -19.18 6.47
C GLN A 278 9.82 -18.59 5.27
N ALA A 279 9.15 -18.38 4.13
CA ALA A 279 9.75 -17.73 2.97
C ALA A 279 10.22 -16.30 3.30
N LEU A 280 9.42 -15.56 4.07
CA LEU A 280 9.76 -14.21 4.49
C LEU A 280 11.05 -14.16 5.33
N VAL A 281 11.22 -15.15 6.22
CA VAL A 281 12.38 -15.28 7.09
C VAL A 281 13.62 -15.73 6.31
N ASP A 282 13.46 -16.75 5.47
CA ASP A 282 14.59 -17.41 4.80
C ASP A 282 15.08 -16.62 3.59
N TYR A 283 14.16 -15.98 2.87
CA TYR A 283 14.45 -15.39 1.56
C TYR A 283 14.19 -13.89 1.49
N GLY A 284 13.51 -13.27 2.45
CA GLY A 284 13.17 -11.85 2.43
C GLY A 284 11.76 -11.59 1.91
N PRO A 285 11.43 -10.35 1.48
CA PRO A 285 10.04 -9.93 1.30
C PRO A 285 9.29 -10.73 0.25
N LEU A 286 7.96 -10.72 0.38
CA LEU A 286 7.07 -11.36 -0.57
C LEU A 286 6.30 -10.30 -1.35
N TYR A 287 6.34 -10.37 -2.67
CA TYR A 287 5.39 -9.65 -3.49
C TYR A 287 4.05 -10.37 -3.45
N VAL A 288 2.98 -9.60 -3.31
CA VAL A 288 1.61 -10.09 -3.32
C VAL A 288 0.72 -9.11 -4.09
N SER A 289 -0.37 -9.64 -4.62
CA SER A 289 -1.46 -8.83 -5.17
C SER A 289 -2.67 -8.95 -4.27
N LEU A 290 -3.45 -7.88 -4.15
CA LEU A 290 -4.71 -7.86 -3.41
C LEU A 290 -5.79 -7.10 -4.19
N PHE A 291 -7.03 -7.34 -3.78
CA PHE A 291 -8.18 -6.55 -4.21
C PHE A 291 -8.41 -5.37 -3.28
N VAL A 292 -8.27 -4.16 -3.81
CA VAL A 292 -8.52 -2.91 -3.06
C VAL A 292 -9.84 -2.25 -3.45
N GLY A 293 -10.77 -3.02 -4.02
CA GLY A 293 -12.06 -2.52 -4.48
C GLY A 293 -12.01 -1.86 -5.85
N ASP A 294 -13.19 -1.54 -6.37
CA ASP A 294 -13.44 -0.74 -7.57
C ASP A 294 -14.81 -0.04 -7.42
N ASP A 295 -15.30 0.61 -8.47
CA ASP A 295 -16.57 1.35 -8.45
C ASP A 295 -17.75 0.62 -9.14
N THR A 296 -17.58 -0.66 -9.48
CA THR A 296 -18.56 -1.43 -10.26
C THR A 296 -19.71 -1.97 -9.41
N THR A 297 -19.49 -2.22 -8.12
CA THR A 297 -20.52 -2.70 -7.18
C THR A 297 -20.45 -1.96 -5.85
N SER A 298 -21.56 -1.95 -5.10
CA SER A 298 -21.60 -1.34 -3.75
C SER A 298 -20.60 -2.01 -2.80
N VAL A 299 -20.45 -3.33 -2.87
CA VAL A 299 -19.48 -4.10 -2.07
C VAL A 299 -18.06 -3.66 -2.39
N TYR A 300 -17.71 -3.52 -3.67
CA TYR A 300 -16.37 -3.12 -4.09
C TYR A 300 -16.07 -1.66 -3.76
N LYS A 301 -17.08 -0.78 -3.77
CA LYS A 301 -16.96 0.59 -3.27
C LYS A 301 -16.69 0.64 -1.76
N THR A 302 -17.30 -0.24 -0.98
CA THR A 302 -17.00 -0.33 0.46
C THR A 302 -15.54 -0.73 0.70
N ILE A 303 -15.02 -1.72 -0.05
CA ILE A 303 -13.61 -2.12 0.03
C ILE A 303 -12.70 -0.95 -0.35
N SER A 304 -12.98 -0.31 -1.48
CA SER A 304 -12.33 0.91 -1.95
C SER A 304 -12.25 1.98 -0.87
N SER A 305 -13.36 2.25 -0.17
CA SER A 305 -13.41 3.26 0.88
C SER A 305 -12.56 2.90 2.10
N ILE A 306 -12.55 1.62 2.49
CA ILE A 306 -11.69 1.13 3.58
C ILE A 306 -10.22 1.36 3.23
N PHE A 307 -9.79 1.01 2.02
CA PHE A 307 -8.40 1.24 1.60
C PHE A 307 -8.07 2.72 1.46
N ASN A 308 -8.94 3.52 0.84
CA ASN A 308 -8.72 4.96 0.66
C ASN A 308 -8.51 5.67 2.01
N ASN A 309 -9.20 5.21 3.06
CA ASN A 309 -9.26 5.88 4.35
C ASN A 309 -8.55 5.14 5.50
N TYR A 310 -7.89 4.02 5.22
CA TYR A 310 -7.20 3.24 6.26
C TYR A 310 -6.17 4.10 7.00
N LYS A 311 -6.27 4.10 8.34
CA LYS A 311 -5.36 4.85 9.22
C LYS A 311 -4.45 3.94 10.02
N SER A 312 -5.00 2.92 10.69
CA SER A 312 -4.22 2.01 11.52
C SER A 312 -4.98 0.74 11.89
N GLY A 313 -4.28 -0.23 12.45
CA GLY A 313 -4.87 -1.48 12.96
C GLY A 313 -4.87 -2.60 11.92
N ILE A 314 -5.56 -3.69 12.20
CA ILE A 314 -5.60 -4.89 11.35
C ILE A 314 -6.98 -4.97 10.73
N PHE A 315 -7.10 -4.66 9.44
CA PHE A 315 -8.36 -4.93 8.75
C PHE A 315 -8.46 -6.41 8.35
N GLY A 316 -9.68 -6.93 8.41
CA GLY A 316 -9.98 -8.35 8.28
C GLY A 316 -11.13 -8.62 7.31
N PRO A 317 -11.77 -9.79 7.41
CA PRO A 317 -12.83 -10.23 6.49
C PRO A 317 -14.05 -9.31 6.43
N SER A 318 -14.32 -8.56 7.49
CA SER A 318 -15.39 -7.55 7.54
C SER A 318 -15.21 -6.45 6.49
N GLY A 319 -13.96 -6.16 6.11
CA GLY A 319 -13.62 -5.16 5.11
C GLY A 319 -13.22 -5.71 3.75
N CYS A 320 -13.09 -7.04 3.60
CA CYS A 320 -12.60 -7.66 2.39
C CYS A 320 -12.96 -9.15 2.28
N PRO A 321 -13.40 -9.63 1.10
CA PRO A 321 -13.63 -11.06 0.88
C PRO A 321 -12.37 -11.92 1.11
N THR A 322 -12.56 -13.16 1.57
CA THR A 322 -11.50 -14.14 1.84
C THR A 322 -11.34 -15.21 0.75
N SER A 323 -12.27 -15.26 -0.21
CA SER A 323 -12.31 -16.26 -1.29
C SER A 323 -12.18 -15.63 -2.67
N ASN A 324 -11.56 -14.45 -2.78
CA ASN A 324 -11.46 -13.72 -4.04
C ASN A 324 -10.11 -13.98 -4.71
N SER A 325 -10.15 -14.32 -6.01
CA SER A 325 -8.97 -14.38 -6.88
C SER A 325 -8.75 -13.08 -7.67
N LEU A 326 -9.71 -12.15 -7.64
CA LEU A 326 -9.53 -10.83 -8.23
C LEU A 326 -8.47 -10.08 -7.42
N THR A 327 -7.52 -9.45 -8.11
CA THR A 327 -6.55 -8.55 -7.50
C THR A 327 -6.25 -7.44 -8.49
N ASN A 328 -6.20 -6.19 -8.04
CA ASN A 328 -5.99 -5.02 -8.87
C ASN A 328 -4.85 -4.12 -8.35
N HIS A 329 -4.28 -4.45 -7.18
CA HIS A 329 -3.20 -3.71 -6.56
C HIS A 329 -2.05 -4.62 -6.12
N ALA A 330 -0.82 -4.19 -6.35
CA ALA A 330 0.40 -4.91 -5.99
C ALA A 330 1.15 -4.22 -4.86
N VAL A 331 1.60 -5.01 -3.89
CA VAL A 331 2.28 -4.54 -2.68
C VAL A 331 3.32 -5.56 -2.22
N VAL A 332 4.00 -5.26 -1.12
CA VAL A 332 5.06 -6.13 -0.59
C VAL A 332 4.84 -6.44 0.88
N ILE A 333 4.74 -7.73 1.24
CA ILE A 333 4.80 -8.18 2.63
C ILE A 333 6.24 -8.06 3.11
N VAL A 334 6.43 -7.29 4.18
CA VAL A 334 7.75 -7.00 4.77
C VAL A 334 7.87 -7.48 6.22
N GLY A 335 6.78 -8.01 6.78
CA GLY A 335 6.79 -8.52 8.15
C GLY A 335 5.50 -9.23 8.51
N TYR A 336 5.46 -9.77 9.71
CA TYR A 336 4.26 -10.30 10.36
C TYR A 336 4.39 -10.20 11.87
N GLY A 337 3.26 -10.33 12.55
CA GLY A 337 3.23 -10.43 14.00
C GLY A 337 1.88 -10.85 14.52
N VAL A 338 1.72 -10.68 15.82
CA VAL A 338 0.45 -10.80 16.53
C VAL A 338 0.24 -9.49 17.27
N ASP A 339 -0.92 -8.88 17.09
CA ASP A 339 -1.25 -7.66 17.82
C ASP A 339 -1.43 -7.97 19.30
N ALA A 340 -0.69 -7.27 20.16
CA ALA A 340 -0.63 -7.58 21.58
C ALA A 340 -1.96 -7.32 22.31
N THR A 341 -2.80 -6.42 21.78
CA THR A 341 -4.07 -6.04 22.38
C THR A 341 -5.19 -6.99 21.98
N THR A 342 -5.27 -7.33 20.70
CA THR A 342 -6.37 -8.13 20.13
C THR A 342 -6.03 -9.62 19.97
N GLY A 343 -4.74 -9.99 20.05
CA GLY A 343 -4.28 -11.34 19.77
C GLY A 343 -4.37 -11.75 18.29
N LEU A 344 -4.69 -10.82 17.39
CA LEU A 344 -4.90 -11.13 15.97
C LEU A 344 -3.57 -11.18 15.21
N PRO A 345 -3.26 -12.30 14.52
CA PRO A 345 -2.11 -12.34 13.63
C PRO A 345 -2.31 -11.48 12.38
N TYR A 346 -1.25 -10.80 11.97
CA TYR A 346 -1.25 -9.90 10.82
C TYR A 346 -0.02 -10.08 9.93
N TRP A 347 -0.19 -9.72 8.66
CA TRP A 347 0.92 -9.36 7.76
C TRP A 347 1.15 -7.86 7.86
N LYS A 348 2.42 -7.44 7.92
CA LYS A 348 2.82 -6.05 7.74
C LYS A 348 3.18 -5.84 6.28
N VAL A 349 2.49 -4.91 5.64
CA VAL A 349 2.52 -4.74 4.19
C VAL A 349 2.94 -3.31 3.86
N ARG A 350 3.89 -3.20 2.93
CA ARG A 350 4.38 -1.93 2.39
C ARG A 350 3.54 -1.52 1.19
N ASN A 351 2.94 -0.33 1.25
CA ASN A 351 2.16 0.23 0.16
C ASN A 351 3.00 1.21 -0.69
N SER A 352 2.41 1.73 -1.77
CA SER A 352 3.00 2.70 -2.70
C SER A 352 2.19 3.98 -2.81
N TRP A 353 1.41 4.32 -1.77
CA TRP A 353 0.56 5.52 -1.71
C TRP A 353 1.15 6.57 -0.76
N GLY A 354 2.47 6.73 -0.77
CA GLY A 354 3.16 7.70 0.07
C GLY A 354 3.14 7.37 1.57
N SER A 355 3.95 8.12 2.34
CA SER A 355 4.02 7.95 3.80
C SER A 355 2.86 8.63 4.54
N TRP A 356 2.05 9.42 3.84
CA TRP A 356 0.86 10.07 4.38
C TRP A 356 -0.27 9.07 4.65
N TRP A 357 -0.32 7.98 3.88
CA TRP A 357 -1.35 6.96 3.95
C TRP A 357 -1.06 5.91 5.03
N GLY A 358 -2.10 5.45 5.74
CA GLY A 358 -2.00 4.35 6.71
C GLY A 358 -0.99 4.57 7.84
N GLU A 359 -0.28 3.50 8.17
CA GLU A 359 0.73 3.45 9.24
C GLU A 359 2.09 3.88 8.67
N SER A 360 2.20 5.15 8.28
CA SER A 360 3.38 5.74 7.62
C SER A 360 3.75 5.03 6.31
N GLY A 361 2.75 4.77 5.47
CA GLY A 361 2.87 4.07 4.18
C GLY A 361 2.79 2.54 4.27
N TYR A 362 2.57 2.01 5.48
CA TYR A 362 2.33 0.59 5.71
C TYR A 362 0.88 0.34 6.14
N PHE A 363 0.46 -0.91 6.07
CA PHE A 363 -0.79 -1.37 6.67
C PHE A 363 -0.63 -2.76 7.26
N ARG A 364 -1.58 -3.14 8.11
CA ARG A 364 -1.69 -4.50 8.64
C ARG A 364 -2.99 -5.13 8.17
N ILE A 365 -2.88 -6.34 7.66
CA ILE A 365 -3.99 -7.14 7.16
C ILE A 365 -3.99 -8.51 7.85
N ARG A 366 -5.19 -9.04 8.09
CA ARG A 366 -5.36 -10.30 8.81
C ARG A 366 -4.64 -11.45 8.10
N ARG A 367 -3.76 -12.14 8.82
CA ARG A 367 -2.99 -13.30 8.34
C ARG A 367 -3.75 -14.61 8.56
N GLY A 368 -3.67 -15.50 7.57
CA GLY A 368 -4.21 -16.87 7.58
C GLY A 368 -5.64 -17.01 7.07
N LEU A 369 -6.25 -15.91 6.58
CA LEU A 369 -7.62 -15.90 6.06
C LEU A 369 -7.69 -15.51 4.59
N ASN A 370 -6.56 -15.30 3.92
CA ASN A 370 -6.51 -14.78 2.56
C ASN A 370 -7.37 -13.50 2.34
N THR A 371 -7.39 -12.60 3.34
CA THR A 371 -8.15 -11.35 3.26
C THR A 371 -7.73 -10.54 2.03
N CYS A 372 -8.71 -10.12 1.22
CA CYS A 372 -8.50 -9.44 -0.07
C CYS A 372 -7.66 -10.23 -1.09
N GLY A 373 -7.47 -11.54 -0.92
CA GLY A 373 -6.60 -12.34 -1.81
C GLY A 373 -5.09 -12.22 -1.54
N VAL A 374 -4.68 -11.60 -0.43
CA VAL A 374 -3.26 -11.31 -0.13
C VAL A 374 -2.36 -12.56 -0.05
N GLU A 375 -2.94 -13.74 0.18
CA GLU A 375 -2.24 -15.03 0.29
C GLU A 375 -2.41 -15.88 -0.98
N SER A 376 -3.11 -15.39 -2.01
CA SER A 376 -3.44 -16.15 -3.22
C SER A 376 -2.25 -16.38 -4.16
N GLY A 377 -1.33 -15.42 -4.26
CA GLY A 377 -0.21 -15.47 -5.22
C GLY A 377 1.13 -14.93 -4.72
N PRO A 378 1.60 -15.30 -3.51
CA PRO A 378 2.87 -14.80 -2.99
C PRO A 378 4.08 -15.37 -3.75
N PHE A 379 5.09 -14.53 -3.97
CA PHE A 379 6.41 -14.98 -4.43
C PHE A 379 7.53 -14.12 -3.87
N TYR A 380 8.75 -14.67 -3.87
CA TYR A 380 9.98 -13.96 -3.56
C TYR A 380 10.94 -14.02 -4.75
N ILE A 381 11.97 -13.16 -4.75
CA ILE A 381 13.07 -13.22 -5.73
C ILE A 381 14.28 -13.91 -5.10
N ALA A 382 14.83 -14.89 -5.81
CA ALA A 382 16.07 -15.59 -5.48
C ALA A 382 17.16 -15.30 -6.53
N ARG A 383 18.43 -15.30 -6.10
CA ARG A 383 19.56 -15.38 -7.03
C ARG A 383 19.76 -16.82 -7.49
N VAL A 384 20.09 -16.98 -8.75
CA VAL A 384 20.63 -18.23 -9.29
C VAL A 384 22.14 -18.21 -9.03
N ALA A 385 22.64 -19.25 -8.35
CA ALA A 385 24.06 -19.45 -8.08
C ALA A 385 24.86 -19.66 -9.36
#